data_AF-X1THW3-F1
#
_entry.id   AF-X1THW3-F1
#
_cell.length_a   1.000
_cell.length_b   1.000
_cell.length_c   1.000
_cell.angle_alpha   90.00
_cell.angle_beta   90.00
_cell.angle_gamma   90.00
#
_symmetry.space_group_name_H-M   'P 1'
#
loop_
_entity.id
_entity.type
_entity.pdbx_description
1 polymer ?
#
loop_
_entity_poly.entity_id
_entity_poly.type
_entity_poly.pdbx_seq_one_letter_code
_entity_poly.pdbx_strand_id
1 'polypeptide(L)'
;MERLIVVHWNKSTGPIPIIQYPPEGAYPSKDIFLKIWAQHELNKEDALIEFEEKDRNIISVIQEYEGEIYFLCLFFTSKSKVSEIISSDILAIITKNLLELINTNKITRT
;
A
#
# COMPACT_ATOMS: atom_id res chain seq x y z
N MET A 1 -11.67 3.15 7.53
CA MET A 1 -10.84 2.69 6.39
C MET A 1 -11.46 3.26 5.13
N GLU A 2 -10.77 4.18 4.45
CA GLU A 2 -11.32 4.84 3.26
C GLU A 2 -10.98 4.06 2.00
N ARG A 3 -9.73 3.63 1.86
CA ARG A 3 -9.27 2.87 0.70
C ARG A 3 -8.01 2.07 1.00
N LEU A 4 -7.91 0.90 0.39
CA LEU A 4 -6.72 0.05 0.32
C LEU A 4 -6.22 0.06 -1.11
N ILE A 5 -4.92 0.17 -1.35
CA ILE A 5 -4.35 0.17 -2.70
C ILE A 5 -3.09 -0.69 -2.71
N VAL A 6 -2.96 -1.58 -3.70
CA VAL A 6 -1.70 -2.27 -3.99
C VAL A 6 -1.02 -1.54 -5.13
N VAL A 7 0.26 -1.22 -4.94
CA VAL A 7 1.08 -0.51 -5.92
C VAL A 7 2.29 -1.35 -6.25
N HIS A 8 2.57 -1.54 -7.54
CA HIS A 8 3.82 -2.09 -8.03
C HIS A 8 4.83 -0.98 -8.27
N TRP A 9 6.05 -1.16 -7.78
CA TRP A 9 7.16 -0.29 -8.11
C TRP A 9 7.86 -0.78 -9.38
N ASN A 10 7.52 -0.18 -10.50
CA ASN A 10 8.21 -0.44 -11.76
C ASN A 10 9.49 0.42 -11.84
N LYS A 11 10.65 -0.22 -12.02
CA LYS A 11 11.96 0.46 -12.08
C LYS A 11 12.07 1.52 -13.19
N SER A 12 11.28 1.40 -14.26
CA SER A 12 11.31 2.31 -15.42
C SER A 12 10.27 3.42 -15.33
N THR A 13 9.06 3.11 -14.87
CA THR A 13 7.93 4.05 -14.88
C THR A 13 7.54 4.57 -13.50
N GLY A 14 8.14 4.04 -12.43
CA GLY A 14 7.82 4.35 -11.05
C GLY A 14 6.59 3.60 -10.55
N PRO A 15 5.83 4.18 -9.61
CA PRO A 15 4.73 3.49 -8.94
C PRO A 15 3.51 3.34 -9.86
N ILE A 16 2.99 2.12 -9.97
CA ILE A 16 1.81 1.75 -10.75
C ILE A 16 0.77 1.13 -9.80
N PRO A 17 -0.35 1.81 -9.51
CA PRO A 17 -1.40 1.20 -8.72
C PRO A 17 -2.10 0.10 -9.52
N ILE A 18 -2.27 -1.08 -8.92
CA ILE A 18 -2.79 -2.28 -9.59
C ILE A 18 -4.19 -2.61 -9.11
N ILE A 19 -4.41 -2.52 -7.79
CA ILE A 19 -5.69 -2.84 -7.14
C ILE A 19 -6.04 -1.72 -6.20
N GLN A 20 -7.33 -1.40 -6.11
CA GLN A 20 -7.86 -0.69 -4.95
C GLN A 20 -9.12 -1.35 -4.40
N TYR A 21 -9.41 -1.07 -3.14
CA TYR A 21 -10.67 -1.37 -2.49
C TYR A 21 -11.13 -0.16 -1.64
N PRO A 22 -12.36 0.34 -1.77
CA PRO A 22 -13.37 -0.11 -2.73
C PRO A 22 -12.91 0.11 -4.19
N PRO A 23 -13.36 -0.72 -5.14
CA PRO A 23 -12.90 -0.64 -6.53
C PRO A 23 -13.40 0.62 -7.24
N GLU A 24 -14.55 1.16 -6.82
CA GLU A 24 -15.09 2.40 -7.38
C GLU A 24 -14.34 3.62 -6.81
N GLY A 25 -13.45 4.21 -7.60
CA GLY A 25 -12.71 5.41 -7.18
C GLY A 25 -11.59 5.80 -8.13
N ALA A 26 -11.21 7.08 -8.13
CA ALA A 26 -9.98 7.50 -8.79
C ALA A 26 -8.77 7.18 -7.90
N TYR A 27 -7.71 6.65 -8.50
CA TYR A 27 -6.44 6.51 -7.79
C TYR A 27 -5.93 7.86 -7.30
N PRO A 28 -5.24 7.90 -6.14
CA PRO A 28 -4.42 9.04 -5.75
C PRO A 28 -3.45 9.46 -6.86
N SER A 29 -3.01 10.71 -6.82
CA SER A 29 -1.97 11.20 -7.73
C SER A 29 -0.66 10.42 -7.58
N LYS A 30 0.07 10.25 -8.68
CA LYS A 30 1.38 9.59 -8.71
C LYS A 30 2.35 10.13 -7.64
N ASP A 31 2.29 11.44 -7.39
CA ASP A 31 3.12 12.12 -6.39
C ASP A 31 2.95 11.55 -4.97
N ILE A 32 1.75 11.08 -4.61
CA ILE A 32 1.51 10.47 -3.29
C ILE A 32 2.27 9.15 -3.19
N PHE A 33 2.22 8.31 -4.23
CA PHE A 33 2.94 7.04 -4.24
C PHE A 33 4.47 7.23 -4.28
N LEU A 34 4.95 8.28 -4.96
CA LEU A 34 6.37 8.64 -4.92
C LEU A 34 6.81 9.08 -3.52
N LYS A 35 5.97 9.83 -2.78
CA LYS A 35 6.24 10.16 -1.38
C LYS A 35 6.29 8.91 -0.51
N ILE A 36 5.34 7.98 -0.67
CA ILE A 36 5.32 6.69 0.04
C ILE A 36 6.62 5.92 -0.22
N TRP A 37 7.04 5.82 -1.48
CA TRP A 37 8.30 5.20 -1.86
C TRP A 37 9.50 5.86 -1.18
N ALA A 38 9.58 7.20 -1.23
CA ALA A 38 10.68 7.94 -0.60
C ALA A 38 10.75 7.69 0.91
N GLN A 39 9.61 7.57 1.59
CA GLN A 39 9.57 7.25 3.02
C GLN A 39 10.09 5.85 3.33
N HIS A 40 9.76 4.84 2.51
CA HIS A 40 10.34 3.49 2.63
C HIS A 40 11.85 3.49 2.39
N GLU A 41 12.32 4.27 1.41
CA GLU A 41 13.75 4.39 1.13
C GLU A 41 14.54 5.12 2.24
N LEU A 42 13.87 6.01 2.99
CA LEU A 42 14.47 6.67 4.15
C LEU A 42 14.46 5.78 5.40
N ASN A 43 13.48 4.88 5.53
CA ASN A 43 13.30 3.99 6.69
C ASN A 43 13.50 2.52 6.29
N LYS A 44 14.66 2.18 5.71
CA LYS A 44 14.92 0.84 5.16
C LYS A 44 14.88 -0.30 6.18
N GLU A 45 14.99 0.01 7.46
CA GLU A 45 14.92 -0.98 8.54
C GLU A 45 13.48 -1.38 8.88
N ASP A 46 12.51 -0.51 8.58
CA ASP A 46 11.09 -0.73 8.85
C ASP A 46 10.33 -1.01 7.57
N ALA A 47 9.77 -2.22 7.46
CA ALA A 47 8.90 -2.57 6.34
C ALA A 47 7.55 -1.83 6.36
N LEU A 48 7.21 -1.17 7.48
CA LEU A 48 5.98 -0.43 7.68
C LEU A 48 6.29 1.04 7.95
N ILE A 49 5.62 1.93 7.22
CA ILE A 49 5.65 3.37 7.47
C ILE A 49 4.23 3.88 7.74
N GLU A 50 4.13 4.91 8.57
CA GLU A 50 2.89 5.65 8.83
C GLU A 50 3.19 7.14 8.76
N PHE A 51 2.41 7.89 7.98
CA PHE A 51 2.52 9.34 7.91
C PHE A 51 1.19 10.01 7.52
N GLU A 52 1.10 11.30 7.81
CA GLU A 52 -0.07 12.13 7.51
C GLU A 52 0.15 12.94 6.22
N GLU A 53 -0.85 12.96 5.33
CA GLU A 53 -0.87 13.75 4.10
C GLU A 53 -2.27 14.36 3.91
N LYS A 54 -2.37 15.69 3.96
CA LYS A 54 -3.60 16.46 3.69
C LYS A 54 -4.85 15.87 4.37
N ASP A 55 -4.80 15.78 5.69
CA ASP A 55 -5.87 15.28 6.57
C ASP A 55 -6.16 13.77 6.47
N ARG A 56 -5.30 13.01 5.79
CA ARG A 56 -5.39 11.55 5.71
C ARG A 56 -4.16 10.92 6.31
N ASN A 57 -4.37 9.89 7.11
CA ASN A 57 -3.29 9.01 7.52
C ASN A 57 -3.09 7.91 6.48
N ILE A 58 -1.83 7.67 6.17
CA ILE A 58 -1.38 6.67 5.21
C ILE A 58 -0.48 5.71 5.97
N ILE A 59 -0.89 4.45 6.03
CA ILE A 59 0.00 3.35 6.39
C ILE A 59 0.43 2.67 5.10
N SER A 60 1.71 2.35 5.00
CA SER A 60 2.20 1.53 3.90
C SER A 60 3.14 0.45 4.37
N VAL A 61 3.00 -0.73 3.77
CA VAL A 61 3.92 -1.84 3.94
C VAL A 61 4.58 -2.16 2.62
N ILE A 62 5.91 -2.21 2.60
CA ILE A 62 6.71 -2.62 1.45
C ILE A 62 6.97 -4.12 1.49
N GLN A 63 6.88 -4.79 0.35
CA GLN A 63 7.12 -6.22 0.23
C GLN A 63 7.74 -6.56 -1.13
N GLU A 64 8.72 -7.45 -1.11
CA GLU A 64 9.25 -8.07 -2.32
C GLU A 64 8.47 -9.36 -2.62
N TYR A 65 8.07 -9.53 -3.89
CA TYR A 65 7.40 -10.73 -4.37
C TYR A 65 7.87 -11.03 -5.79
N GLU A 66 8.36 -12.26 -6.02
CA GLU A 66 8.93 -12.70 -7.30
C GLU A 66 10.03 -11.77 -7.86
N GLY A 67 10.83 -11.14 -6.99
CA GLY A 67 11.91 -10.22 -7.37
C GLY A 67 11.44 -8.80 -7.73
N GLU A 68 10.15 -8.54 -7.60
CA GLU A 68 9.52 -7.24 -7.84
C GLU A 68 9.06 -6.62 -6.52
N ILE A 69 9.05 -5.29 -6.47
CA ILE A 69 8.71 -4.54 -5.25
C ILE A 69 7.26 -4.07 -5.33
N TYR A 70 6.51 -4.34 -4.27
CA TYR A 70 5.15 -3.89 -4.09
C TYR A 70 5.03 -3.13 -2.78
N PHE A 71 4.06 -2.25 -2.71
CA PHE A 71 3.64 -1.71 -1.43
C PHE A 71 2.12 -1.64 -1.33
N LEU A 72 1.62 -2.11 -0.20
CA LEU A 72 0.23 -1.96 0.20
C LEU A 72 0.08 -0.59 0.86
N CYS A 73 -0.94 0.17 0.50
CA CYS A 73 -1.27 1.47 1.06
C CYS A 73 -2.67 1.44 1.65
N LEU A 74 -2.78 1.72 2.94
CA LEU A 74 -4.05 1.92 3.63
C LEU A 74 -4.24 3.41 3.90
N PHE A 75 -5.32 3.98 3.37
CA PHE A 75 -5.71 5.37 3.61
C PHE A 75 -6.92 5.41 4.53
N PHE A 76 -6.87 6.29 5.53
CA PHE A 76 -7.97 6.47 6.46
C PHE A 76 -7.97 7.88 7.09
N THR A 77 -9.16 8.34 7.43
CA THR A 77 -9.39 9.52 8.25
C THR A 77 -9.61 9.08 9.70
N SER A 78 -8.54 9.11 10.50
CA SER A 78 -8.58 8.93 11.95
C SER A 78 -7.51 9.80 12.58
N LYS A 79 -7.74 10.32 13.78
CA LYS A 79 -6.71 11.05 14.55
C LYS A 79 -5.81 10.13 15.38
N SER A 80 -6.13 8.84 15.44
CA SER A 80 -5.38 7.85 16.22
C SER A 80 -4.30 7.21 15.34
N LYS A 81 -3.08 7.06 15.87
CA LYS A 81 -2.01 6.27 15.23
C LYS A 81 -2.48 4.83 15.09
N VAL A 82 -2.58 4.34 13.87
CA VAL A 82 -3.07 2.97 13.61
C VAL A 82 -1.95 1.94 13.77
N SER A 83 -0.68 2.36 13.77
CA SER A 83 0.47 1.53 14.20
C SER A 83 0.33 0.94 15.60
N GLU A 84 -0.48 1.54 16.49
CA GLU A 84 -0.76 1.00 17.82
C GLU A 84 -1.80 -0.13 17.82
N ILE A 85 -2.56 -0.29 16.72
CA ILE A 85 -3.72 -1.19 16.63
C ILE A 85 -3.48 -2.34 15.64
N ILE A 86 -2.76 -2.09 14.56
CA ILE A 86 -2.50 -3.08 13.51
C ILE A 86 -1.01 -3.39 13.49
N SER A 87 -0.64 -4.62 13.88
CA SER A 87 0.76 -5.06 13.80
C SER A 87 1.21 -5.21 12.34
N SER A 88 2.50 -4.94 12.09
CA SER A 88 3.14 -5.14 10.78
C SER A 88 2.88 -6.53 10.20
N ASP A 89 2.84 -7.54 11.07
CA ASP A 89 2.65 -8.94 10.69
C ASP A 89 1.30 -9.18 10.03
N ILE A 90 0.23 -8.57 10.55
CA ILE A 90 -1.12 -8.69 9.98
C ILE A 90 -1.15 -8.06 8.58
N LEU A 91 -0.56 -6.88 8.42
CA LEU A 91 -0.51 -6.19 7.13
C LEU A 91 0.38 -6.93 6.12
N ALA A 92 1.50 -7.50 6.55
CA ALA A 92 2.36 -8.32 5.71
C ALA A 92 1.64 -9.59 5.24
N ILE A 93 0.87 -10.26 6.11
CA ILE A 93 0.04 -11.41 5.75
C ILE A 93 -1.05 -11.00 4.76
N ILE A 94 -1.75 -9.88 5.00
CA ILE A 94 -2.77 -9.37 4.08
C ILE A 94 -2.14 -9.05 2.72
N THR A 95 -0.97 -8.40 2.71
CA THR A 95 -0.25 -8.06 1.46
C THR A 95 0.11 -9.33 0.70
N LYS A 96 0.76 -10.30 1.36
CA LYS A 96 1.11 -11.60 0.74
C LYS A 96 -0.12 -12.31 0.17
N ASN A 97 -1.19 -12.42 0.95
CA ASN A 97 -2.42 -13.06 0.50
C ASN A 97 -3.03 -12.33 -0.70
N LEU A 98 -3.04 -10.99 -0.70
CA LEU A 98 -3.54 -10.21 -1.82
C LEU A 98 -2.67 -10.39 -3.07
N LEU A 99 -1.34 -10.42 -2.93
CA LEU A 99 -0.41 -10.67 -4.03
C LEU A 99 -0.59 -12.06 -4.63
N GLU A 100 -0.73 -13.10 -3.80
CA GLU A 100 -1.03 -14.47 -4.27
C GLU A 100 -2.38 -14.53 -5.01
N LEU A 101 -3.33 -13.69 -4.62
CA LEU A 101 -4.65 -13.64 -5.22
C LEU A 101 -4.72 -12.73 -6.47
N ILE A 102 -3.75 -11.82 -6.71
CA ILE A 102 -3.69 -10.94 -7.90
C ILE A 102 -3.70 -11.74 -9.20
N ASN A 103 -3.00 -12.87 -9.22
CA ASN A 103 -2.92 -13.75 -10.39
C ASN A 103 -4.10 -14.74 -10.47
N THR A 104 -5.14 -14.54 -9.65
CA THR A 104 -6.32 -15.41 -9.61
C THR A 104 -7.59 -14.61 -9.92
N ASN A 105 -8.57 -15.25 -10.58
CA ASN A 105 -9.89 -14.66 -10.85
C ASN A 105 -10.75 -14.43 -9.58
N LYS A 106 -10.16 -14.46 -8.37
CA LYS A 106 -10.89 -14.31 -7.10
C LYS A 106 -11.04 -12.85 -6.66
N ILE A 107 -10.17 -11.95 -7.12
CA ILE A 107 -10.27 -10.51 -6.80
C ILE A 107 -11.05 -9.77 -7.89
N THR A 108 -10.88 -10.15 -9.15
CA THR A 108 -11.60 -9.60 -10.31
C THR A 108 -12.95 -10.30 -10.49
N ARG A 109 -13.89 -10.10 -9.56
CA ARG A 109 -15.30 -10.37 -9.86
C ARG A 109 -15.83 -9.19 -10.69
N THR A 110 -15.74 -9.31 -12.01
CA THR A 110 -16.58 -8.57 -12.97
C THR A 110 -18.05 -8.91 -12.77
#